data_AF-A0A7C9CI87-F1
#
_entry.id   AF-A0A7C9CI87-F1
#
_cell.length_a   1.000
_cell.length_b   1.000
_cell.length_c   1.000
_cell.angle_alpha   90.00
_cell.angle_beta   90.00
_cell.angle_gamma   90.00
#
_symmetry.space_group_name_H-M   'P 1'
#
loop_
_entity.id
_entity.type
_entity.pdbx_description
1 polymer ?
#
loop_
_entity_poly.entity_id
_entity_poly.type
_entity_poly.pdbx_seq_one_letter_code
_entity_poly.pdbx_strand_id
1 'polypeptide(L)'
;YPGAWLAWGDVPIEQRDFWFNEFKKYYYWLPQHDSQVRRNFEIRGAKQLKNIFCYARKTGKMPKFISPDNLEKLKQYWESEDFKKLSATGKANRKSDMHGVRPSLHTCG
;
A
#
# COMPACT_ATOMS: atom_id res chain seq x y z
N TYR A 1 -9.89 16.69 -3.04
CA TYR A 1 -9.04 16.42 -1.86
C TYR A 1 -9.03 14.93 -1.60
N PRO A 2 -7.87 14.30 -1.34
CA PRO A 2 -7.75 12.85 -1.26
C PRO A 2 -8.59 12.30 -0.11
N GLY A 3 -9.40 11.28 -0.41
CA GLY A 3 -10.30 10.63 0.54
C GLY A 3 -9.57 9.88 1.65
N ALA A 4 -10.31 9.47 2.68
CA ALA A 4 -9.82 8.59 3.74
C ALA A 4 -9.64 7.14 3.23
N TRP A 5 -8.75 6.92 2.25
CA TRP A 5 -8.52 5.59 1.69
C TRP A 5 -7.67 4.75 2.66
N LEU A 6 -8.28 3.72 3.25
CA LEU A 6 -7.65 2.84 4.24
C LEU A 6 -6.62 1.91 3.59
N ALA A 7 -6.89 1.53 2.34
CA ALA A 7 -6.06 0.72 1.48
C ALA A 7 -5.98 1.31 0.07
N TRP A 8 -4.97 0.88 -0.68
CA TRP A 8 -4.80 1.28 -2.08
C TRP A 8 -5.96 0.86 -2.98
N GLY A 9 -6.62 -0.26 -2.64
CA GLY A 9 -7.83 -0.71 -3.33
C GLY A 9 -9.04 0.21 -3.12
N ASP A 10 -9.06 0.98 -2.03
CA ASP A 10 -10.15 1.93 -1.75
C ASP A 10 -10.01 3.22 -2.55
N VAL A 11 -8.83 3.45 -3.13
CA VAL A 11 -8.59 4.60 -4.00
C VAL A 11 -9.35 4.39 -5.32
N PRO A 12 -10.25 5.32 -5.71
CA PRO A 12 -10.95 5.26 -6.98
C PRO A 12 -10.00 5.01 -8.14
N ILE A 13 -10.42 4.17 -9.09
CA ILE A 13 -9.61 3.83 -10.26
C ILE A 13 -9.22 5.12 -11.01
N GLU A 14 -10.13 6.07 -11.16
CA GLU A 14 -9.88 7.38 -11.76
C GLU A 14 -8.73 8.14 -11.10
N GLN A 15 -8.64 8.08 -9.77
CA GLN A 15 -7.57 8.74 -9.03
C GLN A 15 -6.23 8.02 -9.21
N ARG A 16 -6.24 6.68 -9.27
CA ARG A 16 -5.04 5.89 -9.57
C ARG A 16 -4.57 6.11 -11.01
N ASP A 17 -5.51 6.22 -11.95
CA ASP A 17 -5.25 6.56 -13.35
C ASP A 17 -4.68 7.96 -13.48
N PHE A 18 -5.21 8.93 -12.75
CA PHE A 18 -4.67 10.28 -12.69
C PHE A 18 -3.20 10.28 -12.23
N TRP A 19 -2.89 9.57 -11.13
CA TRP A 19 -1.49 9.46 -10.66
C TRP A 19 -0.60 8.72 -11.65
N PHE A 20 -1.12 7.70 -12.32
CA PHE A 20 -0.37 6.98 -13.35
C PHE A 20 -0.12 7.84 -14.60
N ASN A 21 -1.08 8.68 -14.98
CA ASN A 21 -0.94 9.65 -16.06
C ASN A 21 0.09 10.73 -15.71
N GLU A 22 0.12 11.22 -14.47
CA GLU A 22 1.19 12.08 -13.98
C GLU A 22 2.56 11.37 -14.04
N PHE A 23 2.64 10.11 -13.61
CA PHE A 23 3.85 9.32 -13.70
C PHE A 23 4.37 9.18 -15.15
N LYS A 24 3.48 8.95 -16.12
CA LYS A 24 3.82 8.90 -17.55
C LYS A 24 4.40 10.19 -18.12
N LYS A 25 4.21 11.35 -17.48
CA LYS A 25 4.81 12.61 -17.94
C LYS A 25 6.31 12.68 -17.70
N TYR A 26 6.81 11.93 -16.71
CA TYR A 26 8.21 11.99 -16.27
C TYR A 26 9.03 10.75 -16.67
N TYR A 27 8.38 9.66 -17.04
CA TYR A 27 9.02 8.38 -17.30
C TYR A 27 8.54 7.81 -18.63
N TYR A 28 9.48 7.25 -19.40
CA TYR A 28 9.24 6.68 -20.73
C TYR A 28 9.58 5.19 -20.74
N TRP A 29 8.81 4.42 -21.51
CA TRP A 29 9.03 2.99 -21.75
C TRP A 29 8.45 2.59 -23.10
N LEU A 30 8.86 1.42 -23.61
CA LEU A 30 8.28 0.87 -24.84
C LEU A 30 6.82 0.43 -24.59
N PRO A 31 5.89 0.63 -25.55
CA PRO A 31 4.47 0.29 -25.37
C PRO A 31 4.20 -1.16 -24.96
N GLN A 32 5.07 -2.09 -25.37
CA GLN A 32 5.01 -3.51 -24.99
C GLN A 32 5.10 -3.75 -23.47
N HIS A 33 5.65 -2.79 -22.71
CA HIS A 33 5.80 -2.88 -21.26
C HIS A 33 4.69 -2.16 -20.48
N ASP A 34 3.69 -1.57 -21.15
CA ASP A 34 2.69 -0.72 -20.48
C ASP A 34 1.92 -1.47 -19.38
N SER A 35 1.49 -2.70 -19.66
CA SER A 35 0.81 -3.56 -18.67
C SER A 35 1.69 -3.89 -17.46
N GLN A 36 2.97 -4.16 -17.69
CA GLN A 36 3.94 -4.47 -16.64
C GLN A 36 4.26 -3.24 -15.79
N VAL A 37 4.45 -2.09 -16.43
CA VAL A 37 4.70 -0.81 -15.75
C VAL A 37 3.49 -0.40 -14.93
N ARG A 38 2.28 -0.53 -15.47
CA ARG A 38 1.04 -0.27 -14.73
C ARG A 38 0.91 -1.18 -13.52
N ARG A 39 1.11 -2.49 -13.69
CA ARG A 39 1.08 -3.45 -12.57
C ARG A 39 2.09 -3.09 -11.48
N ASN A 40 3.32 -2.74 -11.88
CA ASN A 40 4.36 -2.34 -10.94
C ASN A 40 3.99 -1.04 -10.20
N PHE A 41 3.40 -0.08 -10.90
CA PHE A 41 2.93 1.17 -10.30
C PHE A 41 1.89 0.89 -9.20
N GLU A 42 0.90 0.03 -9.47
CA GLU A 42 -0.11 -0.36 -8.49
C GLU A 42 0.51 -1.04 -7.25
N ILE A 43 1.45 -1.97 -7.45
CA ILE A 43 2.15 -2.66 -6.36
C ILE A 43 2.96 -1.66 -5.52
N ARG A 44 3.64 -0.72 -6.17
CA ARG A 44 4.46 0.30 -5.50
C ARG A 44 3.58 1.30 -4.75
N GLY A 45 2.48 1.74 -5.34
CA GLY A 45 1.48 2.59 -4.70
C GLY A 45 0.91 1.96 -3.43
N ALA A 46 0.49 0.69 -3.51
CA ALA A 46 0.00 -0.05 -2.36
C ALA A 46 1.04 -0.17 -1.23
N LYS A 47 2.29 -0.50 -1.58
CA LYS A 47 3.39 -0.57 -0.61
C LYS A 47 3.68 0.80 0.01
N GLN A 48 3.70 1.85 -0.79
CA GLN A 48 4.00 3.20 -0.34
C GLN A 48 2.93 3.71 0.64
N LEU A 49 1.65 3.57 0.29
CA LEU A 49 0.56 3.98 1.17
C LEU A 49 0.60 3.22 2.51
N LYS A 50 0.82 1.90 2.46
CA LYS A 50 1.00 1.08 3.67
C LYS A 50 2.18 1.54 4.53
N ASN A 51 3.31 1.86 3.92
CA ASN A 51 4.49 2.34 4.62
C ASN A 51 4.24 3.69 5.29
N ILE A 52 3.58 4.61 4.59
CA ILE A 52 3.20 5.92 5.12
C ILE A 52 2.32 5.76 6.36
N PHE A 53 1.28 4.93 6.31
CA PHE A 53 0.42 4.66 7.47
C PHE A 53 1.13 3.93 8.60
N CYS A 54 2.05 3.02 8.29
CA CYS A 54 2.89 2.36 9.29
C CYS A 54 3.77 3.37 10.03
N TYR A 55 4.42 4.27 9.29
CA TYR A 55 5.25 5.33 9.85
C TYR A 55 4.43 6.30 10.70
N ALA A 56 3.26 6.70 10.19
CA ALA A 56 2.35 7.60 10.88
C ALA A 56 1.87 7.03 12.22
N ARG A 57 1.54 5.73 12.27
CA ARG A 57 1.19 5.05 13.53
C ARG A 57 2.34 4.94 14.51
N LYS A 58 3.57 4.69 14.03
CA LYS A 58 4.75 4.55 14.90
C LYS A 58 5.24 5.86 15.48
N THR A 59 5.16 6.93 14.71
CA THR A 59 5.76 8.23 15.07
C THR A 59 4.75 9.25 15.54
N GLY A 60 3.45 8.99 15.33
CA GLY A 60 2.38 9.97 15.50
C GLY A 60 2.39 11.09 14.45
N LYS A 61 3.36 11.13 13.54
CA LYS A 61 3.50 12.17 12.51
C LYS A 61 2.64 11.82 11.31
N MET A 62 1.55 12.56 11.15
CA MET A 62 0.59 12.32 10.08
C MET A 62 1.03 13.00 8.77
N PRO A 63 0.77 12.38 7.60
CA PRO A 63 1.16 12.95 6.32
C PRO A 63 0.35 14.21 6.01
N LYS A 64 1.02 15.26 5.52
CA LYS A 64 0.40 16.56 5.20
C LYS A 64 -0.68 16.48 4.11
N PHE A 65 -0.66 15.44 3.29
CA PHE A 65 -1.63 15.27 2.21
C PHE A 65 -2.98 14.70 2.69
N ILE A 66 -3.11 14.30 3.96
CA ILE A 66 -4.36 13.74 4.51
C ILE A 66 -5.06 14.83 5.32
N SER A 67 -6.32 15.13 4.96
CA SER A 67 -7.14 16.08 5.71
C SER A 67 -7.39 15.60 7.16
N PRO A 68 -7.47 16.52 8.14
CA PRO A 68 -7.73 16.17 9.54
C PRO A 68 -8.95 15.25 9.75
N ASP A 69 -10.05 15.49 9.03
CA ASP A 69 -11.27 14.67 9.12
C ASP A 69 -11.04 13.22 8.66
N ASN A 70 -10.29 13.05 7.57
CA ASN A 70 -9.94 11.74 7.04
C ASN A 70 -8.97 11.01 7.95
N LEU A 71 -8.07 11.78 8.58
CA LEU A 71 -7.14 11.26 9.57
C LEU A 71 -7.86 10.74 10.83
N GLU A 72 -8.88 11.42 11.31
CA GLU A 72 -9.66 10.97 12.47
C GLU A 72 -10.37 9.64 12.17
N LYS A 73 -11.00 9.52 11.00
CA LYS A 73 -11.60 8.26 10.52
C LYS A 73 -10.57 7.13 10.43
N LEU A 74 -9.37 7.42 9.92
CA LEU A 74 -8.27 6.46 9.86
C LEU A 74 -7.84 5.98 11.26
N LYS A 75 -7.74 6.90 12.22
CA LYS A 75 -7.40 6.56 13.61
C LYS A 75 -8.48 5.68 14.26
N GLN A 76 -9.75 6.04 14.11
CA GLN A 76 -10.87 5.23 14.61
C GLN A 76 -10.84 3.81 14.05
N TYR A 77 -10.59 3.66 12.75
CA TYR A 77 -10.43 2.34 12.14
C TYR A 77 -9.22 1.58 12.69
N TRP A 78 -8.08 2.23 12.90
CA TRP A 78 -6.90 1.58 13.48
C TRP A 78 -7.09 1.12 14.93
N GLU A 79 -7.96 1.80 15.68
CA GLU A 79 -8.33 1.38 17.03
C GLU A 79 -9.35 0.24 17.06
N SER A 80 -10.00 -0.07 15.93
CA SER A 80 -10.93 -1.19 15.83
C SER A 80 -10.26 -2.53 16.13
N GLU A 81 -10.99 -3.40 16.83
CA GLU A 81 -10.55 -4.75 17.17
C GLU A 81 -10.26 -5.59 15.92
N ASP A 82 -11.02 -5.40 14.85
CA ASP A 82 -10.83 -6.12 13.58
C ASP A 82 -9.47 -5.80 12.96
N PHE A 83 -9.09 -4.52 12.94
CA PHE A 83 -7.79 -4.11 12.43
C PHE A 83 -6.64 -4.61 13.32
N LYS A 84 -6.81 -4.56 14.65
CA LYS A 84 -5.82 -5.07 15.61
C LYS A 84 -5.59 -6.57 15.42
N LYS A 85 -6.67 -7.36 15.28
CA LYS A 85 -6.61 -8.80 14.96
C LYS A 85 -5.90 -9.06 13.65
N LEU A 86 -6.29 -8.37 12.57
CA LEU A 86 -5.66 -8.52 11.26
C LEU A 86 -4.16 -8.20 11.30
N SER A 87 -3.80 -7.12 12.01
CA SER A 87 -2.41 -6.71 12.19
C SER A 87 -1.61 -7.71 13.02
N ALA A 88 -2.20 -8.28 14.08
CA ALA A 88 -1.59 -9.31 14.92
C ALA A 88 -1.35 -10.60 14.11
N THR A 89 -2.35 -11.09 13.39
CA THR A 89 -2.23 -12.25 12.49
C THR A 89 -1.16 -12.02 11.43
N GLY A 90 -1.16 -10.86 10.78
CA GLY A 90 -0.13 -10.50 9.80
C GLY A 90 1.28 -10.41 10.38
N LYS A 91 1.42 -10.06 11.68
CA LYS A 91 2.69 -10.08 12.40
C LYS A 91 3.11 -11.51 12.75
N ALA A 92 2.17 -12.36 13.18
CA ALA A 92 2.42 -13.78 13.46
C ALA A 92 2.86 -14.54 12.21
N ASN A 93 2.15 -14.37 11.08
CA ASN A 93 2.49 -15.01 9.80
C ASN A 93 3.89 -14.64 9.29
N ARG A 94 4.39 -13.45 9.62
CA ARG A 94 5.77 -13.03 9.29
C ARG A 94 6.81 -13.65 10.23
N LYS A 95 6.43 -13.91 11.48
CA LYS A 95 7.31 -14.52 12.50
C LYS A 95 7.37 -16.04 12.39
N SER A 96 6.34 -16.70 11.85
CA SER A 96 6.27 -18.16 11.68
C SER A 96 7.22 -18.71 10.61
N ASP A 97 8.00 -17.85 9.96
CA ASP A 97 8.96 -18.19 8.91
C ASP A 97 10.31 -18.74 9.43
N MET A 98 10.36 -19.18 10.69
CA MET A 98 11.61 -19.54 11.38
C MET A 98 11.76 -21.04 11.69
N HIS A 99 10.88 -21.91 11.18
CA HIS A 99 11.02 -23.37 11.37
C HIS A 99 10.46 -24.25 10.24
N GLY A 100 10.73 -23.91 8.98
CA GLY A 100 10.36 -24.82 7.88
C GLY A 100 10.82 -24.31 6.52
N VAL A 101 12.01 -24.75 6.12
CA VAL A 101 12.48 -24.94 4.73
C VAL A 101 11.62 -24.24 3.66
N ARG A 102 12.02 -23.05 3.21
CA ARG A 102 11.70 -22.63 1.85
C ARG A 102 12.66 -23.34 0.92
N PRO A 103 12.27 -24.31 0.08
CA PRO A 103 13.03 -24.48 -1.13
C PRO A 103 12.81 -23.18 -1.92
N SER A 104 13.89 -22.42 -2.08
CA SER A 104 13.96 -21.38 -3.08
C SER A 104 13.74 -22.05 -4.45
N LEU A 105 12.49 -22.27 -4.85
CA LEU A 105 12.17 -22.60 -6.23
C LEU A 105 12.35 -21.32 -7.05
N HIS A 106 13.58 -21.11 -7.51
CA HIS A 106 13.76 -20.62 -8.86
C HIS A 106 13.11 -21.64 -9.79
N THR A 107 11.85 -21.42 -10.19
CA THR A 107 11.33 -22.06 -11.40
C THR A 107 11.74 -21.19 -12.58
N CYS A 108 13.03 -21.19 -12.89
CA CYS A 108 13.52 -20.90 -14.23
C CYS A 108 13.75 -22.29 -14.86
N GLY A 109 13.12 -22.52 -16.01
CA GLY A 109 13.14 -23.80 -16.72
C GLY A 109 14.51 -24.21 -17.23
#